data_AF-A0A0H1BK23-F1
#
_entry.id   AF-A0A0H1BK23-F1
#
_cell.length_a   1.000
_cell.length_b   1.000
_cell.length_c   1.000
_cell.angle_alpha   90.00
_cell.angle_beta   90.00
_cell.angle_gamma   90.00
#
_symmetry.space_group_name_H-M   'P 1'
#
loop_
_entity.id
_entity.type
_entity.pdbx_description
1 polymer ?
#
loop_
_entity_poly.entity_id
_entity_poly.type
_entity_poly.pdbx_seq_one_letter_code
_entity_poly.pdbx_strand_id
1 'polypeptide(L)'
;MFDKVTYTLHPSFGNRAIQTFKSAPFKIEEEGWGEFDMQIGFTVLDKEHIVNHDLHFQQNKYESKHVLTFKNPKPALLNILREYGPVPGDENGVKSKRGGTQDEGSKKKKRIDKNVDMDKLADGLQKLGEDDLLQVVQMVHDNKSADSYTKNDIEQGEFHVDLYTLPDSLIKMLWDFTQEKGVV
;
A
#
# COMPACT_ATOMS: atom_id res chain seq x y z
N MET A 1 17.17 2.24 -3.46
CA MET A 1 15.75 2.40 -3.05
C MET A 1 15.42 3.85 -2.81
N PHE A 2 16.00 4.53 -1.82
CA PHE A 2 15.65 5.91 -1.49
C PHE A 2 16.37 6.93 -2.38
N ASP A 3 15.63 7.94 -2.82
CA ASP A 3 16.13 9.07 -3.62
C ASP A 3 16.82 10.11 -2.73
N LYS A 4 16.29 10.30 -1.52
CA LYS A 4 16.87 11.16 -0.49
C LYS A 4 16.45 10.75 0.91
N VAL A 5 17.27 11.12 1.89
CA VAL A 5 16.97 11.02 3.33
C VAL A 5 17.07 12.42 3.92
N THR A 6 16.05 12.83 4.67
CA THR A 6 16.01 14.10 5.39
C THR A 6 16.06 13.84 6.90
N TYR A 7 17.02 14.45 7.57
CA TYR A 7 17.12 14.44 9.03
C TYR A 7 16.51 15.74 9.55
N THR A 8 15.55 15.62 10.46
CA THR A 8 14.97 16.72 11.23
C THR A 8 15.50 16.63 12.66
N LEU A 9 16.55 17.38 12.93
CA LEU A 9 17.21 17.50 14.22
C LEU A 9 16.48 18.49 15.14
N HIS A 10 16.93 18.57 16.38
CA HIS A 10 16.43 19.56 17.33
C HIS A 10 16.61 21.01 16.83
N PRO A 11 15.68 21.94 17.11
CA PRO A 11 15.76 23.33 16.64
C PRO A 11 17.03 24.11 17.03
N SER A 12 17.74 23.66 18.08
CA SER A 12 19.02 24.27 18.49
C SER A 12 20.11 24.23 17.43
N PHE A 13 20.00 23.36 16.42
CA PHE A 13 20.90 23.32 15.26
C PHE A 13 20.64 24.46 14.26
N GLY A 14 19.62 25.29 14.48
CA GLY A 14 19.31 26.48 13.67
C GLY A 14 19.09 26.12 12.20
N ASN A 15 19.84 26.76 11.31
CA ASN A 15 19.75 26.50 9.87
C ASN A 15 20.13 25.06 9.48
N ARG A 16 20.80 24.32 10.38
CA ARG A 16 21.19 22.92 10.18
C ARG A 16 20.22 21.93 10.81
N ALA A 17 19.09 22.40 11.35
CA ALA A 17 18.08 21.52 11.94
C ALA A 17 17.42 20.60 10.91
N ILE A 18 17.40 20.97 9.63
CA ILE A 18 16.88 20.14 8.54
C ILE A 18 18.01 19.90 7.54
N GLN A 19 18.40 18.64 7.35
CA GLN A 19 19.48 18.27 6.42
C GLN A 19 19.04 17.16 5.48
N THR A 20 19.26 17.31 4.18
CA THR A 20 18.85 16.34 3.16
C THR A 20 20.04 15.79 2.41
N PHE A 21 20.13 14.46 2.33
CA PHE A 21 21.17 13.72 1.63
C PHE A 21 20.55 12.92 0.49
N LYS A 22 21.18 12.94 -0.70
CA LYS A 22 20.66 12.28 -1.92
C LYS A 22 21.44 11.03 -2.34
N SER A 23 22.47 10.66 -1.59
CA SER A 23 23.33 9.52 -1.89
C SER A 23 23.65 8.70 -0.65
N ALA A 24 23.61 7.38 -0.81
CA ALA A 24 24.09 6.46 0.22
C ALA A 24 25.56 6.75 0.59
N PRO A 25 25.97 6.58 1.85
CA PRO A 25 25.23 5.99 2.98
C PRO A 25 24.28 6.96 3.71
N PHE A 26 23.98 8.14 3.15
CA PHE A 26 23.12 9.17 3.77
C PHE A 26 23.58 9.58 5.18
N LYS A 27 24.90 9.54 5.43
CA LYS A 27 25.47 9.80 6.74
C LYS A 27 25.34 11.28 7.13
N ILE A 28 24.90 11.53 8.36
CA ILE A 28 24.95 12.83 9.03
C ILE A 28 26.02 12.81 10.13
N GLU A 29 26.73 13.92 10.30
CA GLU A 29 27.74 14.12 11.35
C GLU A 29 27.54 15.51 11.96
N GLU A 30 27.35 15.56 13.27
CA GLU A 30 27.07 16.80 14.00
C GLU A 30 27.65 16.73 15.43
N GLU A 31 27.86 17.91 16.02
CA GLU A 31 28.29 18.06 17.42
C GLU A 31 27.18 18.68 18.25
N GLY A 32 26.91 18.12 19.42
CA GLY A 32 25.83 18.55 20.31
C GLY A 32 26.08 18.10 21.75
N TRP A 33 25.29 18.65 22.68
CA TRP A 33 25.46 18.44 24.12
C TRP A 33 24.33 17.65 24.77
N GLY A 34 23.30 17.27 24.01
CA GLY A 34 22.09 16.65 24.54
C GLY A 34 21.51 15.57 23.64
N GLU A 35 20.71 14.71 24.27
CA GLU A 35 19.92 13.65 23.65
C GLU A 35 18.58 14.22 23.17
N PHE A 36 18.03 13.68 22.09
CA PHE A 36 16.73 14.11 21.57
C PHE A 36 16.13 13.09 20.60
N ASP A 37 14.80 13.07 20.54
CA ASP A 37 14.08 12.42 19.46
C ASP A 37 14.21 13.24 18.17
N MET A 38 14.56 12.57 17.08
CA MET A 38 14.63 13.15 15.74
C MET A 38 13.78 12.37 14.75
N GLN A 39 13.41 13.03 13.65
CA GLN A 39 12.71 12.40 12.54
C GLN A 39 13.67 12.16 11.38
N ILE A 40 13.62 10.95 10.84
CA ILE A 40 14.36 10.55 9.64
C ILE A 40 13.34 10.26 8.55
N GLY A 41 13.23 11.18 7.58
CA GLY A 41 12.35 11.08 6.42
C GLY A 41 13.05 10.40 5.24
N PHE A 42 12.59 9.21 4.86
CA PHE A 42 13.06 8.47 3.70
C PHE A 42 12.15 8.75 2.51
N THR A 43 12.67 9.40 1.47
CA THR A 43 11.90 9.68 0.25
C THR A 43 12.21 8.66 -0.83
N VAL A 44 11.16 8.11 -1.46
CA VAL A 44 11.23 7.25 -2.64
C VAL A 44 10.06 7.56 -3.59
N LEU A 45 10.35 7.81 -4.87
CA LEU A 45 9.34 8.14 -5.90
C LEU A 45 8.33 9.21 -5.44
N ASP A 46 8.86 10.30 -4.87
CA ASP A 46 8.10 11.42 -4.32
C ASP A 46 7.18 11.10 -3.13
N LYS A 47 7.28 9.89 -2.54
CA LYS A 47 6.64 9.55 -1.26
C LYS A 47 7.66 9.58 -0.13
N GLU A 48 7.29 10.22 0.98
CA GLU A 48 8.12 10.30 2.18
C GLU A 48 7.61 9.35 3.28
N HIS A 49 8.55 8.64 3.91
CA HIS A 49 8.32 7.74 5.03
C HIS A 49 9.13 8.20 6.23
N ILE A 50 8.47 8.58 7.31
CA ILE A 50 9.12 9.13 8.49
C ILE A 50 9.32 8.04 9.54
N VAL A 51 10.52 7.99 10.08
CA VAL A 51 10.90 7.19 11.23
C VAL A 51 11.29 8.12 12.37
N ASN A 52 10.71 7.91 13.56
CA ASN A 52 11.19 8.55 14.77
C ASN A 52 12.38 7.76 15.30
N HIS A 53 13.47 8.47 15.59
CA HIS A 53 14.72 7.90 16.08
C HIS A 53 15.16 8.65 17.32
N ASP A 54 15.38 7.91 18.40
CA ASP A 54 15.92 8.43 19.64
C ASP A 54 17.46 8.53 19.51
N LEU A 55 17.99 9.75 19.58
CA LEU A 55 19.42 10.00 19.66
C LEU A 55 19.85 10.08 21.12
N HIS A 56 20.47 9.00 21.62
CA HIS A 56 20.93 8.91 23.00
C HIS A 56 22.41 8.51 23.10
N PHE A 57 23.02 8.74 24.26
CA PHE A 57 24.43 8.43 24.54
C PHE A 57 24.62 7.30 25.55
N GLN A 58 23.59 6.49 25.79
CA GLN A 58 23.67 5.29 26.64
C GLN A 58 24.75 4.29 26.17
N GLN A 59 25.05 4.27 24.87
CA GLN A 59 26.09 3.44 24.26
C GLN A 59 26.87 4.27 23.22
N ASN A 60 28.19 4.07 23.13
CA ASN A 60 29.05 4.75 22.15
C ASN A 60 28.67 4.46 20.69
N LYS A 61 28.03 3.31 20.44
CA LYS A 61 27.47 2.92 19.15
C LYS A 61 26.28 2.02 19.40
N TYR A 62 25.16 2.32 18.76
CA TYR A 62 23.97 1.48 18.77
C TYR A 62 23.37 1.38 17.37
N GLU A 63 22.47 0.42 17.21
CA GLU A 63 21.72 0.20 15.97
C GLU A 63 20.24 0.10 16.32
N SER A 64 19.40 0.89 15.64
CA SER A 64 17.95 0.80 15.75
C SER A 64 17.37 0.29 14.43
N LYS A 65 16.69 -0.86 14.48
CA LYS A 65 16.06 -1.46 13.31
C LYS A 65 14.62 -1.00 13.21
N HIS A 66 14.26 -0.40 12.08
CA HIS A 66 12.92 0.08 11.80
C HIS A 66 12.29 -0.70 10.65
N VAL A 67 11.05 -1.17 10.84
CA VAL A 67 10.27 -1.84 9.79
C VAL A 67 9.47 -0.79 9.03
N LEU A 68 9.73 -0.66 7.74
CA LEU A 68 8.98 0.24 6.85
C LEU A 68 7.86 -0.53 6.16
N THR A 69 6.62 -0.17 6.47
CA THR A 69 5.44 -0.78 5.86
C THR A 69 4.88 0.12 4.75
N PHE A 70 4.94 -0.36 3.52
CA PHE A 70 4.37 0.32 2.36
C PHE A 70 2.96 -0.23 2.11
N LYS A 71 1.93 0.55 2.45
CA LYS A 71 0.53 0.17 2.17
C LYS A 71 0.16 0.59 0.75
N ASN A 72 -0.33 -0.36 -0.04
CA ASN A 72 -0.73 -0.19 -1.45
C ASN A 72 0.32 0.58 -2.28
N PRO A 73 1.57 0.08 -2.36
CA PRO A 73 2.62 0.70 -3.14
C PRO A 73 2.22 0.76 -4.62
N LYS A 74 2.48 1.91 -5.27
CA LYS A 74 2.28 2.06 -6.71
C LYS A 74 3.14 1.03 -7.46
N PRO A 75 2.77 0.61 -8.69
CA PRO A 75 3.55 -0.39 -9.45
C PRO A 75 5.04 -0.07 -9.59
N ALA A 76 5.40 1.20 -9.71
CA ALA A 76 6.80 1.64 -9.76
C ALA A 76 7.56 1.36 -8.45
N LEU A 77 6.92 1.60 -7.29
CA LEU A 77 7.51 1.31 -5.98
C LEU A 77 7.60 -0.20 -5.73
N LEU A 78 6.60 -0.97 -6.17
CA LEU A 78 6.64 -2.44 -6.11
C LEU A 78 7.83 -3.01 -6.87
N ASN A 79 8.12 -2.50 -8.07
CA ASN A 79 9.26 -2.95 -8.87
C ASN A 79 10.60 -2.70 -8.15
N ILE A 80 10.74 -1.56 -7.48
CA ILE A 80 11.93 -1.27 -6.66
C ILE A 80 11.99 -2.22 -5.46
N LEU A 81 10.88 -2.39 -4.73
CA LEU A 81 10.81 -3.27 -3.55
C LEU A 81 11.19 -4.72 -3.88
N ARG A 82 10.86 -5.22 -5.08
CA ARG A 82 11.27 -6.55 -5.57
C ARG A 82 12.78 -6.77 -5.60
N GLU A 83 13.57 -5.72 -5.82
CA GLU A 83 15.04 -5.82 -5.80
C GLU A 83 15.58 -6.04 -4.38
N TYR A 84 14.81 -5.69 -3.35
CA TYR A 84 15.21 -5.77 -1.94
C TYR A 84 14.59 -6.96 -1.20
N GLY A 85 13.64 -7.66 -1.81
CA GLY A 85 13.04 -8.86 -1.25
C GLY A 85 11.74 -9.26 -1.95
N PRO A 86 11.17 -10.43 -1.60
CA PRO A 86 9.88 -10.85 -2.11
C PRO A 86 8.80 -9.83 -1.69
N VAL A 87 8.03 -9.33 -2.66
CA VAL A 87 6.86 -8.50 -2.38
C VAL A 87 5.60 -9.38 -2.40
N PRO A 88 4.56 -9.04 -1.61
CA PRO A 88 3.29 -9.75 -1.67
C PRO A 88 2.79 -9.89 -3.11
N GLY A 89 2.53 -11.13 -3.53
CA GLY A 89 2.13 -11.48 -4.90
C GLY A 89 3.21 -12.17 -5.75
N ASP A 90 4.49 -12.20 -5.35
CA ASP A 90 5.55 -12.91 -6.10
C ASP A 90 5.54 -14.45 -5.93
N GLU A 91 4.92 -15.00 -4.87
CA GLU A 91 4.75 -16.45 -4.71
C GLU A 91 3.81 -17.07 -5.76
N ASN A 92 2.95 -16.28 -6.39
CA ASN A 92 2.14 -16.70 -7.51
C ASN A 92 2.70 -16.10 -8.80
N GLY A 93 3.68 -16.82 -9.38
CA GLY A 93 4.42 -16.41 -10.57
C GLY A 93 3.57 -15.77 -11.67
N VAL A 94 3.64 -14.44 -11.75
CA VAL A 94 3.24 -13.69 -12.93
C VAL A 94 4.49 -13.02 -13.49
N LYS A 95 5.23 -13.79 -14.30
CA LYS A 95 6.29 -13.28 -15.17
C LYS A 95 5.69 -12.17 -16.05
N SER A 96 6.06 -10.93 -15.77
CA SER A 96 5.92 -9.84 -16.73
C SER A 96 6.89 -10.09 -17.89
N LYS A 97 6.36 -10.51 -19.04
CA LYS A 97 7.07 -10.43 -20.32
C LYS A 97 6.30 -9.45 -21.20
N ARG A 98 6.76 -8.19 -21.25
CA ARG A 98 6.45 -7.27 -22.35
C ARG A 98 7.69 -7.21 -23.25
N GLY A 99 7.63 -7.92 -24.36
CA GLY A 99 8.41 -7.69 -25.56
C GLY A 99 7.48 -8.05 -26.72
N GLY A 100 6.98 -7.02 -27.41
CA GLY A 100 5.91 -7.15 -28.38
C GLY A 100 6.28 -7.99 -29.61
N THR A 101 5.25 -8.55 -30.24
CA THR A 101 4.96 -8.54 -31.69
C THR A 101 3.63 -9.29 -31.86
N GLN A 102 2.78 -8.81 -32.77
CA GLN A 102 1.52 -9.42 -33.21
C GLN A 102 1.71 -10.91 -33.53
N ASP A 103 0.79 -11.78 -33.09
CA ASP A 103 -0.03 -12.65 -33.97
C ASP A 103 -0.95 -13.57 -33.12
N GLU A 104 -2.01 -14.07 -33.76
CA GLU A 104 -3.10 -14.90 -33.26
C GLU A 104 -2.77 -15.98 -32.20
N GLY A 105 -3.78 -16.30 -31.38
CA GLY A 105 -3.94 -17.64 -30.82
C GLY A 105 -4.19 -17.72 -29.32
N SER A 106 -5.46 -17.58 -28.93
CA SER A 106 -6.14 -18.45 -27.95
C SER A 106 -5.30 -19.13 -26.85
N LYS A 107 -5.39 -18.64 -25.60
CA LYS A 107 -5.59 -19.48 -24.39
C LYS A 107 -5.80 -18.65 -23.11
N LYS A 108 -7.05 -18.68 -22.64
CA LYS A 108 -7.52 -18.46 -21.27
C LYS A 108 -6.46 -18.83 -20.21
N LYS A 109 -6.19 -17.92 -19.28
CA LYS A 109 -5.91 -18.28 -17.88
C LYS A 109 -6.92 -17.62 -16.96
N LYS A 110 -8.16 -18.10 -17.14
CA LYS A 110 -9.25 -18.03 -16.19
C LYS A 110 -8.89 -18.98 -15.04
N ARG A 111 -8.59 -18.43 -13.87
CA ARG A 111 -8.94 -19.04 -12.58
C ARG A 111 -9.53 -17.95 -11.69
N ILE A 112 -10.58 -17.33 -12.22
CA ILE A 112 -11.73 -16.93 -11.42
C ILE A 112 -12.57 -18.20 -11.36
N ASP A 113 -12.86 -18.69 -10.15
CA ASP A 113 -13.91 -19.69 -9.96
C ASP A 113 -15.13 -19.28 -10.78
N LYS A 114 -15.60 -20.19 -11.63
CA LYS A 114 -16.28 -19.93 -12.91
C LYS A 114 -17.54 -19.06 -12.93
N ASN A 115 -17.99 -18.45 -11.83
CA ASN A 115 -19.32 -17.87 -11.71
C ASN A 115 -19.44 -16.37 -11.43
N VAL A 116 -18.34 -15.62 -11.23
CA VAL A 116 -18.45 -14.19 -10.93
C VAL A 116 -17.92 -13.33 -12.08
N ASP A 117 -18.77 -12.43 -12.57
CA ASP A 117 -18.43 -11.42 -13.59
C ASP A 117 -18.19 -10.09 -12.89
N MET A 118 -16.94 -9.62 -12.88
CA MET A 118 -16.52 -8.44 -12.10
C MET A 118 -17.19 -7.15 -12.58
N ASP A 119 -17.39 -7.03 -13.90
CA ASP A 119 -17.99 -5.83 -14.49
C ASP A 119 -19.47 -5.76 -14.09
N LYS A 120 -20.16 -6.91 -14.12
CA LYS A 120 -21.54 -7.02 -13.67
C LYS A 120 -21.69 -6.85 -12.15
N LEU A 121 -20.73 -7.34 -11.36
CA LEU A 121 -20.72 -7.14 -9.92
C LEU A 121 -20.62 -5.65 -9.57
N ALA A 122 -19.71 -4.93 -10.23
CA ALA A 122 -19.53 -3.50 -10.03
C ALA A 122 -20.81 -2.71 -10.36
N ASP A 123 -21.46 -3.05 -11.48
CA ASP A 123 -22.74 -2.44 -11.89
C ASP A 123 -23.88 -2.79 -10.91
N GLY A 124 -23.94 -4.05 -10.45
CA GLY A 124 -24.91 -4.49 -9.44
C GLY A 124 -24.78 -3.75 -8.12
N LEU A 125 -23.56 -3.60 -7.61
CA LEU A 125 -23.30 -2.89 -6.36
C LEU A 125 -23.72 -1.41 -6.41
N GLN A 126 -23.61 -0.74 -7.57
CA GLN A 126 -24.06 0.64 -7.75
C GLN A 126 -25.59 0.79 -7.79
N LYS A 127 -26.31 -0.29 -8.08
CA LYS A 127 -27.78 -0.32 -8.18
C LYS A 127 -28.48 -0.70 -6.89
N LEU A 128 -27.73 -1.08 -5.85
CA LEU A 128 -28.28 -1.43 -4.55
C LEU A 128 -28.90 -0.22 -3.85
N GLY A 129 -29.97 -0.47 -3.10
CA GLY A 129 -30.59 0.54 -2.25
C GLY A 129 -29.74 0.86 -1.02
N GLU A 130 -30.06 1.96 -0.34
CA GLU A 130 -29.33 2.44 0.86
C GLU A 130 -29.19 1.36 1.96
N ASP A 131 -30.28 0.65 2.25
CA ASP A 131 -30.28 -0.45 3.25
C ASP A 131 -29.36 -1.61 2.84
N ASP A 132 -29.30 -1.93 1.54
CA ASP A 132 -28.47 -3.00 1.00
C ASP A 132 -26.99 -2.60 0.95
N LEU A 133 -26.70 -1.32 0.69
CA LEU A 133 -25.35 -0.76 0.71
C LEU A 133 -24.74 -0.84 2.11
N LEU A 134 -25.52 -0.57 3.16
CA LEU A 134 -25.06 -0.75 4.55
C LEU A 134 -24.65 -2.20 4.82
N GLN A 135 -25.41 -3.16 4.31
CA GLN A 135 -25.08 -4.59 4.45
C GLN A 135 -23.81 -4.96 3.67
N VAL A 136 -23.60 -4.40 2.49
CA VAL A 136 -22.35 -4.57 1.72
C VAL A 136 -21.15 -4.00 2.48
N VAL A 137 -21.26 -2.80 3.03
CA VAL A 137 -20.18 -2.18 3.83
C VAL A 137 -19.84 -3.06 5.02
N GLN A 138 -20.84 -3.61 5.72
CA GLN A 138 -20.64 -4.53 6.82
C GLN A 138 -19.95 -5.82 6.38
N MET A 139 -20.41 -6.45 5.29
CA MET A 139 -19.81 -7.66 4.73
C MET A 139 -18.33 -7.45 4.38
N VAL A 140 -18.01 -6.32 3.76
CA VAL A 140 -16.62 -5.97 3.42
C VAL A 140 -15.82 -5.70 4.70
N HIS A 141 -16.38 -5.02 5.71
CA HIS A 141 -15.66 -4.75 6.95
C HIS A 141 -15.32 -6.03 7.73
N ASP A 142 -16.24 -6.98 7.77
CA ASP A 142 -16.11 -8.23 8.53
C ASP A 142 -15.22 -9.27 7.85
N ASN A 143 -15.12 -9.21 6.52
CA ASN A 143 -14.39 -10.20 5.71
C ASN A 143 -13.25 -9.60 4.87
N LYS A 144 -12.90 -8.32 5.06
CA LYS A 144 -11.72 -7.73 4.42
C LYS A 144 -10.46 -8.45 4.90
N SER A 145 -9.52 -8.61 3.97
CA SER A 145 -8.18 -9.05 4.29
C SER A 145 -7.23 -7.86 4.43
N ALA A 146 -6.01 -8.10 4.89
CA ALA A 146 -4.96 -7.08 4.95
C ALA A 146 -4.62 -6.49 3.55
N ASP A 147 -4.91 -7.24 2.49
CA ASP A 147 -4.67 -6.85 1.09
C ASP A 147 -5.86 -6.11 0.45
N SER A 148 -7.00 -6.02 1.15
CA SER A 148 -8.22 -5.41 0.63
C SER A 148 -8.20 -3.89 0.76
N TYR A 149 -8.47 -3.19 -0.34
CA TYR A 149 -8.56 -1.75 -0.36
C TYR A 149 -10.00 -1.26 -0.25
N THR A 150 -10.25 -0.55 0.84
CA THR A 150 -11.48 0.22 1.07
C THR A 150 -11.13 1.62 1.54
N LYS A 151 -11.87 2.62 1.06
CA LYS A 151 -11.82 4.00 1.55
C LYS A 151 -13.22 4.40 1.96
N ASN A 152 -13.38 4.76 3.23
CA ASN A 152 -14.61 5.27 3.78
C ASN A 152 -14.51 6.80 3.88
N ASP A 153 -15.35 7.51 3.14
CA ASP A 153 -15.45 8.97 3.15
C ASP A 153 -16.72 9.37 3.90
N ILE A 154 -16.57 9.57 5.21
CA ILE A 154 -17.68 9.80 6.14
C ILE A 154 -18.33 11.18 5.91
N GLU A 155 -17.57 12.15 5.39
CA GLU A 155 -18.06 13.51 5.15
C GLU A 155 -18.93 13.59 3.89
N GLN A 156 -18.60 12.81 2.87
CA GLN A 156 -19.39 12.72 1.63
C GLN A 156 -20.41 11.58 1.64
N GLY A 157 -20.36 10.69 2.64
CA GLY A 157 -21.19 9.48 2.70
C GLY A 157 -20.82 8.45 1.63
N GLU A 158 -19.58 8.48 1.11
CA GLU A 158 -19.13 7.64 0.02
C GLU A 158 -18.23 6.50 0.51
N PHE A 159 -18.52 5.28 0.05
CA PHE A 159 -17.71 4.11 0.32
C PHE A 159 -17.08 3.58 -0.97
N HIS A 160 -15.76 3.70 -1.08
CA HIS A 160 -14.99 3.20 -2.22
C HIS A 160 -14.39 1.83 -1.89
N VAL A 161 -14.56 0.86 -2.78
CA VAL A 161 -13.99 -0.48 -2.65
C VAL A 161 -13.36 -0.91 -3.96
N ASP A 162 -12.15 -1.49 -3.90
CA ASP A 162 -11.51 -2.10 -5.06
C ASP A 162 -11.78 -3.60 -5.09
N LEU A 163 -12.67 -4.03 -5.99
CA LEU A 163 -13.11 -5.42 -6.14
C LEU A 163 -11.96 -6.40 -6.44
N TYR A 164 -10.90 -5.95 -7.12
CA TYR A 164 -9.77 -6.82 -7.48
C TYR A 164 -8.81 -7.07 -6.31
N THR A 165 -8.99 -6.36 -5.20
CA THR A 165 -8.20 -6.51 -3.98
C THR A 165 -8.94 -7.30 -2.89
N LEU A 166 -10.20 -7.64 -3.14
CA LEU A 166 -11.00 -8.42 -2.20
C LEU A 166 -10.65 -9.91 -2.32
N PRO A 167 -10.70 -10.69 -1.21
CA PRO A 167 -10.58 -12.13 -1.27
C PRO A 167 -11.67 -12.75 -2.14
N ASP A 168 -11.34 -13.83 -2.86
CA ASP A 168 -12.29 -14.57 -3.71
C ASP A 168 -13.57 -14.98 -2.96
N SER A 169 -13.44 -15.29 -1.66
CA SER A 169 -14.58 -15.60 -0.79
C SER A 169 -15.52 -14.41 -0.62
N LEU A 170 -14.97 -13.20 -0.43
CA LEU A 170 -15.74 -11.97 -0.30
C LEU A 170 -16.35 -11.56 -1.63
N ILE A 171 -15.61 -11.67 -2.73
CA ILE A 171 -16.13 -11.42 -4.09
C ILE A 171 -17.34 -12.30 -4.37
N LYS A 172 -17.27 -13.58 -3.99
CA LYS A 172 -18.40 -14.51 -4.13
C LYS A 172 -19.58 -14.14 -3.23
N MET A 173 -19.35 -13.74 -1.98
CA MET A 173 -20.43 -13.31 -1.08
C MET A 173 -21.14 -12.05 -1.61
N LEU A 174 -20.38 -11.08 -2.11
CA LEU A 174 -20.96 -9.88 -2.73
C LEU A 174 -21.76 -10.24 -3.98
N TRP A 175 -21.24 -11.13 -4.82
CA TRP A 175 -21.94 -11.62 -6.00
C TRP A 175 -23.26 -12.31 -5.66
N ASP A 176 -23.25 -13.28 -4.75
CA ASP A 176 -24.44 -14.00 -4.33
C ASP A 176 -25.48 -13.04 -3.71
N PHE A 177 -25.03 -12.05 -2.94
CA PHE A 177 -25.88 -10.99 -2.40
C PHE A 177 -26.53 -10.14 -3.50
N THR A 178 -25.75 -9.71 -4.49
CA THR A 178 -26.28 -8.92 -5.62
C THR A 178 -27.26 -9.72 -6.50
N GLN A 179 -27.10 -11.04 -6.63
CA GLN A 179 -28.08 -11.90 -7.27
C GLN A 179 -29.37 -12.04 -6.45
N GLU A 180 -29.26 -12.20 -5.13
CA GLU A 180 -30.42 -12.27 -4.23
C GLU A 180 -31.28 -10.99 -4.29
N LYS A 181 -30.62 -9.83 -4.45
CA LYS A 181 -31.28 -8.53 -4.64
C LYS A 181 -31.80 -8.30 -6.05
N GLY A 182 -31.52 -9.20 -6.99
CA GLY A 182 -32.00 -9.13 -8.38
C GLY A 182 -31.38 -7.99 -9.18
N VAL A 183 -30.20 -7.50 -8.79
CA VAL A 183 -29.49 -6.41 -9.50
C VAL A 183 -28.48 -6.94 -10.54
N VAL A 184 -28.25 -8.25 -10.58
CA VAL A 184 -27.31 -8.94 -11.52
C VAL A 184 -27.85 -10.26 -12.03
#